data_AF-A0A7G8WD11-F1
#
_entry.id   AF-A0A7G8WD11-F1
#
_cell.length_a   1.000
_cell.length_b   1.000
_cell.length_c   1.000
_cell.angle_alpha   90.00
_cell.angle_beta   90.00
_cell.angle_gamma   90.00
#
_symmetry.space_group_name_H-M   'P 1'
#
loop_
_entity.id
_entity.type
_entity.pdbx_description
1 polymer ?
#
loop_
_entity_poly.entity_id
_entity_poly.type
_entity_poly.pdbx_seq_one_letter_code
_entity_poly.pdbx_strand_id
1 'polypeptide(L)'
;MKKIIEYLKIDKVQRIIYGIGLVLWIILWIDDLKFITNENFFGIYLWQVIIPALLLFAQLIFNNRILWIAIVGYLGLYSLWIIWNIVESDILIDIQRDYSPRPFWTFEKVQNWIIILTILSLINWLIWKIKPITKIKNVAQHRV
;
A
#
# COMPACT_ATOMS: atom_id res chain seq x y z
N MET A 1 19.90 -9.35 12.17
CA MET A 1 19.19 -8.37 11.32
C MET A 1 19.81 -8.13 9.94
N LYS A 2 21.13 -7.85 9.81
CA LYS A 2 21.75 -7.58 8.49
C LYS A 2 21.50 -8.68 7.44
N LYS A 3 21.64 -9.96 7.82
CA LYS A 3 21.39 -11.12 6.95
C LYS A 3 19.96 -11.19 6.39
N ILE A 4 18.94 -10.79 7.17
CA ILE A 4 17.53 -10.82 6.73
C ILE A 4 17.28 -9.74 5.68
N ILE A 5 17.82 -8.54 5.89
CA ILE A 5 17.69 -7.42 4.95
C ILE A 5 18.39 -7.75 3.61
N GLU A 6 19.51 -8.47 3.66
CA GLU A 6 20.19 -8.96 2.46
C GLU A 6 19.35 -10.00 1.71
N TYR A 7 18.66 -10.89 2.44
CA TYR A 7 17.75 -11.86 1.85
C TYR A 7 16.57 -11.20 1.12
N LEU A 8 16.01 -10.13 1.70
CA LEU A 8 14.93 -9.33 1.09
C LEU A 8 15.34 -8.59 -0.19
N LYS A 9 16.63 -8.51 -0.48
CA LYS A 9 17.16 -7.87 -1.71
C LYS A 9 17.29 -8.85 -2.88
N ILE A 10 17.07 -10.14 -2.65
CA ILE A 10 17.14 -11.18 -3.69
C ILE A 10 15.90 -11.04 -4.59
N ASP A 11 16.13 -10.92 -5.90
CA ASP A 11 15.06 -10.73 -6.90
C ASP A 11 13.93 -11.77 -6.79
N LYS A 12 14.28 -13.05 -6.65
CA LYS A 12 13.29 -14.14 -6.47
C LYS A 12 12.43 -13.93 -5.21
N VAL A 13 13.05 -13.54 -4.10
CA VAL A 13 12.35 -13.31 -2.82
C VAL A 13 11.42 -12.11 -2.94
N GLN A 14 11.87 -11.03 -3.59
CA GLN A 14 11.04 -9.85 -3.85
C GLN A 14 9.79 -10.21 -4.65
N ARG A 15 9.96 -10.94 -5.77
CA ARG A 15 8.82 -11.40 -6.59
C ARG A 15 7.85 -12.29 -5.81
N ILE A 16 8.35 -13.18 -4.96
CA ILE A 16 7.49 -14.01 -4.09
C ILE A 16 6.69 -13.12 -3.13
N ILE A 17 7.31 -12.10 -2.52
CA ILE A 17 6.62 -11.16 -1.63
C ILE A 17 5.55 -10.37 -2.38
N TYR A 18 5.83 -9.87 -3.58
CA TYR A 18 4.83 -9.19 -4.40
C TYR A 18 3.70 -10.14 -4.84
N GLY A 19 4.01 -11.41 -5.12
CA GLY A 19 3.02 -12.43 -5.44
C GLY A 19 2.09 -12.75 -4.28
N ILE A 20 2.64 -12.93 -3.08
CA ILE A 20 1.85 -13.07 -1.84
C ILE A 20 0.98 -11.84 -1.63
N GLY A 21 1.54 -10.63 -1.80
CA GLY A 21 0.81 -9.38 -1.72
C GLY A 21 -0.35 -9.30 -2.71
N LEU A 22 -0.14 -9.72 -3.96
CA LEU A 22 -1.18 -9.75 -4.99
C LEU A 22 -2.30 -10.73 -4.65
N VAL A 23 -1.97 -11.94 -4.18
CA VAL A 23 -2.97 -12.93 -3.77
C VAL A 23 -3.80 -12.41 -2.60
N LEU A 24 -3.15 -11.87 -1.56
CA LEU A 24 -3.86 -11.26 -0.43
C LEU A 24 -4.76 -10.12 -0.88
N TRP A 25 -4.29 -9.28 -1.81
CA TRP A 25 -5.06 -8.19 -2.35
C TRP A 25 -6.32 -8.66 -3.08
N ILE A 26 -6.19 -9.68 -3.93
CA ILE A 26 -7.33 -10.26 -4.65
C ILE A 26 -8.34 -10.84 -3.65
N ILE A 27 -7.88 -11.56 -2.62
CA ILE A 27 -8.76 -12.13 -1.59
C ILE A 27 -9.51 -11.02 -0.84
N LEU A 28 -8.84 -9.94 -0.47
CA LEU A 28 -9.47 -8.83 0.25
C LEU A 28 -10.60 -8.16 -0.54
N TRP A 29 -10.46 -8.09 -1.87
CA TRP A 29 -11.40 -7.37 -2.73
C TRP A 29 -12.33 -8.29 -3.53
N ILE A 30 -12.27 -9.61 -3.34
CA ILE A 30 -12.96 -10.58 -4.21
C ILE A 30 -14.48 -10.37 -4.23
N ASP A 31 -15.07 -10.03 -3.09
CA ASP A 31 -16.51 -9.78 -2.96
C ASP A 31 -16.92 -8.47 -3.63
N ASP A 32 -16.02 -7.48 -3.60
CA ASP A 32 -16.22 -6.16 -4.17
C ASP A 32 -16.00 -6.12 -5.69
N LEU A 33 -15.34 -7.13 -6.27
CA LEU A 33 -15.14 -7.25 -7.73
C LEU A 33 -16.48 -7.26 -8.48
N LYS A 34 -17.56 -7.73 -7.85
CA LYS A 34 -18.91 -7.76 -8.43
C LYS A 34 -19.45 -6.36 -8.73
N PHE A 35 -18.93 -5.33 -8.06
CA PHE A 35 -19.37 -3.94 -8.23
C PHE A 35 -18.53 -3.14 -9.22
N ILE A 36 -17.50 -3.76 -9.81
CA ILE A 36 -16.64 -3.12 -10.82
C ILE A 36 -17.44 -2.68 -12.05
N THR A 37 -18.55 -3.36 -12.38
CA THR A 37 -19.40 -3.00 -13.53
C THR A 37 -20.38 -1.86 -13.25
N ASN A 38 -20.44 -1.32 -12.03
CA ASN A 38 -21.30 -0.18 -11.70
C ASN A 38 -20.63 1.17 -12.04
N GLU A 39 -21.44 2.23 -12.07
CA GLU A 39 -21.04 3.60 -12.47
C GLU A 39 -19.83 4.18 -11.70
N ASN A 40 -19.49 3.60 -10.55
CA ASN A 40 -18.34 4.00 -9.72
C ASN A 40 -16.99 3.39 -10.15
N PHE A 41 -16.92 2.71 -11.30
CA PHE A 41 -15.69 2.08 -11.81
C PHE A 41 -14.49 3.04 -11.80
N PHE A 42 -14.63 4.22 -12.41
CA PHE A 42 -13.55 5.22 -12.53
C PHE A 42 -13.22 5.94 -11.22
N GLY A 43 -14.01 5.74 -10.17
CA GLY A 43 -13.77 6.28 -8.84
C GLY A 43 -12.99 5.28 -7.97
N ILE A 44 -13.67 4.80 -6.93
CA ILE A 44 -13.06 4.04 -5.84
C ILE A 44 -12.44 2.73 -6.35
N TYR A 45 -13.09 2.02 -7.28
CA TYR A 45 -12.62 0.70 -7.73
C TYR A 45 -11.34 0.77 -8.57
N LEU A 46 -11.23 1.73 -9.48
CA LEU A 46 -10.00 1.93 -10.25
C LEU A 46 -8.83 2.26 -9.32
N TRP A 47 -9.05 3.21 -8.41
CA TRP A 47 -8.00 3.72 -7.53
C TRP A 47 -7.60 2.74 -6.43
N GLN A 48 -8.55 2.03 -5.83
CA GLN A 48 -8.33 1.19 -4.66
C GLN A 48 -8.27 -0.30 -4.96
N VAL A 49 -8.61 -0.76 -6.16
CA VAL A 49 -8.58 -2.20 -6.48
C VAL A 49 -7.65 -2.47 -7.65
N ILE A 50 -7.91 -1.81 -8.78
CA ILE A 50 -7.26 -2.11 -10.06
C ILE A 50 -5.81 -1.60 -10.09
N ILE A 51 -5.57 -0.32 -9.79
CA ILE A 51 -4.22 0.26 -9.84
C ILE A 51 -3.23 -0.52 -8.94
N PRO A 52 -3.55 -0.83 -7.67
CA PRO A 52 -2.64 -1.60 -6.82
C PRO A 52 -2.40 -3.02 -7.33
N ALA A 53 -3.44 -3.69 -7.83
CA ALA A 53 -3.30 -5.02 -8.42
C ALA A 53 -2.35 -5.01 -9.63
N LEU A 54 -2.51 -4.02 -10.52
CA LEU A 54 -1.64 -3.85 -11.69
C LEU A 54 -0.20 -3.54 -11.30
N LEU A 55 0.02 -2.71 -10.28
CA LEU A 55 1.36 -2.39 -9.80
C LEU A 55 2.04 -3.61 -9.18
N LEU A 56 1.34 -4.38 -8.34
CA LEU A 56 1.85 -5.62 -7.75
C LEU A 56 2.16 -6.67 -8.82
N PHE A 57 1.26 -6.84 -9.80
CA PHE A 57 1.46 -7.74 -10.92
C PHE A 57 2.64 -7.32 -11.81
N ALA A 58 2.75 -6.04 -12.15
CA ALA A 58 3.88 -5.52 -12.92
C ALA A 58 5.19 -5.75 -12.16
N GLN A 59 5.20 -5.59 -10.84
CA GLN A 59 6.37 -5.82 -10.02
C GLN A 59 6.75 -7.31 -9.93
N LEU A 60 5.77 -8.22 -9.97
CA LEU A 60 6.01 -9.66 -10.08
C LEU A 60 6.81 -10.02 -11.36
N ILE A 61 6.47 -9.36 -12.49
CA ILE A 61 7.08 -9.63 -13.80
C ILE A 61 8.42 -8.91 -13.97
N PHE A 62 8.44 -7.61 -13.72
CA PHE A 62 9.59 -6.76 -14.07
C PHE A 62 10.55 -6.52 -12.90
N ASN A 63 10.07 -6.61 -11.67
CA ASN A 63 10.79 -6.30 -10.42
C ASN A 63 11.77 -5.11 -10.55
N ASN A 64 11.25 -3.97 -11.02
CA ASN A 64 12.09 -2.82 -11.34
C ASN A 64 11.95 -1.70 -10.30
N ARG A 65 12.93 -0.79 -10.28
CA ARG A 65 12.96 0.31 -9.32
C ARG A 65 11.86 1.35 -9.56
N ILE A 66 11.44 1.56 -10.81
CA ILE A 66 10.45 2.59 -11.18
C ILE A 66 9.06 2.20 -10.64
N LEU A 67 8.65 0.95 -10.86
CA LEU A 67 7.43 0.37 -10.32
C LEU A 67 7.46 0.30 -8.79
N TRP A 68 8.61 -0.03 -8.20
CA TRP A 68 8.77 0.08 -6.74
C TRP A 68 8.55 1.51 -6.23
N ILE A 69 9.09 2.53 -6.89
CA ILE A 69 8.83 3.94 -6.55
C ILE A 69 7.33 4.24 -6.68
N ALA A 70 6.67 3.76 -7.74
CA ALA A 70 5.24 3.94 -7.92
C ALA A 70 4.41 3.29 -6.80
N ILE A 71 4.77 2.07 -6.38
CA ILE A 71 4.13 1.38 -5.25
C ILE A 71 4.33 2.17 -3.96
N VAL A 72 5.56 2.61 -3.66
CA VAL A 72 5.85 3.41 -2.46
C VAL A 72 5.08 4.73 -2.49
N GLY A 73 5.05 5.42 -3.63
CA GLY A 73 4.31 6.67 -3.79
C GLY A 73 2.81 6.48 -3.60
N TYR A 74 2.24 5.45 -4.22
CA TYR A 74 0.84 5.09 -4.06
C TYR A 74 0.50 4.78 -2.59
N LEU A 75 1.28 3.92 -1.92
CA LEU A 75 1.07 3.57 -0.52
C LEU A 75 1.21 4.78 0.41
N GLY A 76 2.15 5.67 0.12
CA GLY A 76 2.33 6.92 0.86
C GLY A 76 1.11 7.83 0.73
N LEU A 77 0.63 8.05 -0.49
CA LEU A 77 -0.58 8.85 -0.75
C LEU A 77 -1.82 8.22 -0.11
N TYR A 78 -1.98 6.90 -0.22
CA TYR A 78 -3.08 6.18 0.42
C TYR A 78 -3.03 6.31 1.95
N SER A 79 -1.84 6.18 2.55
CA SER A 79 -1.66 6.34 3.99
C SER A 79 -1.99 7.75 4.46
N LEU A 80 -1.56 8.77 3.70
CA LEU A 80 -1.90 10.17 3.97
C LEU A 80 -3.41 10.41 3.83
N TRP A 81 -4.05 9.82 2.82
CA TRP A 81 -5.50 9.91 2.64
C TRP A 81 -6.25 9.28 3.82
N ILE A 82 -5.83 8.12 4.31
CA ILE A 82 -6.44 7.50 5.51
C ILE A 82 -6.26 8.39 6.75
N ILE A 83 -5.05 8.91 6.97
CA ILE A 83 -4.79 9.84 8.09
C ILE A 83 -5.67 11.08 7.96
N TRP A 84 -5.79 11.65 6.76
CA TRP A 84 -6.64 12.79 6.50
C TRP A 84 -8.10 12.49 6.80
N ASN A 85 -8.64 11.33 6.37
CA ASN A 85 -10.01 10.95 6.71
C ASN A 85 -10.21 10.81 8.22
N ILE A 86 -9.29 10.17 8.94
CA ILE A 86 -9.36 10.10 10.40
C ILE A 86 -9.36 11.52 11.00
N VAL A 87 -8.51 12.43 10.54
CA VAL A 87 -8.47 13.79 11.10
C VAL A 87 -9.73 14.59 10.73
N GLU A 88 -10.13 14.59 9.47
CA GLU A 88 -11.25 15.38 8.97
C GLU A 88 -12.58 14.84 9.49
N SER A 89 -12.88 13.56 9.26
CA SER A 89 -14.18 12.99 9.60
C SER A 89 -14.36 12.87 11.11
N ASP A 90 -13.25 12.69 11.84
CA ASP A 90 -13.33 12.28 13.23
C ASP A 90 -12.82 13.30 14.25
N ILE A 91 -11.97 14.26 13.86
CA ILE A 91 -11.44 15.27 14.78
C ILE A 91 -12.06 16.63 14.48
N LEU A 92 -12.08 17.03 13.21
CA LEU A 92 -12.54 18.37 12.81
C LEU A 92 -14.07 18.51 12.84
N ILE A 93 -14.80 17.48 12.43
CA ILE A 93 -16.28 17.46 12.51
C ILE A 93 -16.75 17.49 13.98
N ASP A 94 -15.97 16.94 14.90
CA ASP A 94 -16.30 16.92 16.33
C ASP A 94 -16.20 18.33 16.95
N ILE A 95 -15.20 19.12 16.55
CA ILE A 95 -15.03 20.52 16.98
C ILE A 95 -16.22 21.41 16.56
N GLN A 96 -16.95 21.03 15.51
CA GLN A 96 -18.11 21.77 15.02
C GLN A 96 -19.44 21.28 15.62
N ARG A 97 -19.45 20.23 16.45
CA ARG A 97 -20.67 19.69 17.07
C ARG A 97 -20.86 20.19 18.51
N ASP A 98 -21.33 21.43 18.64
CA ASP A 98 -21.75 21.97 19.95
C ASP A 98 -23.03 21.31 20.53
N TYR A 99 -23.75 20.47 19.76
CA TYR A 99 -25.13 20.07 20.08
C TYR A 99 -25.41 18.56 20.19
N SER A 100 -24.39 17.69 20.28
CA SER A 100 -24.63 16.23 20.33
C SER A 100 -23.99 15.56 21.56
N PRO A 101 -24.79 15.04 22.52
CA PRO A 101 -24.28 14.48 23.78
C PRO A 101 -23.67 13.07 23.66
N ARG A 102 -23.42 12.57 22.44
CA ARG A 102 -22.81 11.25 22.23
C ARG A 102 -21.29 11.38 22.18
N PRO A 103 -20.53 10.61 22.98
CA PRO A 103 -19.08 10.61 22.88
C PRO A 103 -18.69 10.11 21.49
N PHE A 104 -18.10 11.00 20.71
CA PHE A 104 -17.67 10.72 19.35
C PHE A 104 -16.42 9.82 19.31
N TRP A 105 -15.58 9.95 20.34
CA TRP A 105 -14.38 9.15 20.56
C TRP A 105 -14.70 7.96 21.47
N THR A 106 -15.10 6.84 20.86
CA THR A 106 -15.25 5.58 21.59
C THR A 106 -13.90 4.86 21.67
N PHE A 107 -13.69 4.09 22.74
CA PHE A 107 -12.49 3.26 22.88
C PHE A 107 -12.29 2.34 21.67
N GLU A 108 -13.36 1.72 21.17
CA GLU A 108 -13.36 0.88 19.97
C GLU A 108 -12.85 1.63 18.74
N LYS A 109 -13.28 2.88 18.54
CA LYS A 109 -12.88 3.70 17.39
C LYS A 109 -11.40 4.06 17.46
N VAL A 110 -10.93 4.48 18.63
CA VAL A 110 -9.50 4.80 18.86
C VAL A 110 -8.63 3.56 18.68
N GLN A 111 -9.08 2.41 19.21
CA GLN A 111 -8.41 1.13 19.02
C GLN A 111 -8.31 0.79 17.52
N ASN A 112 -9.39 0.95 16.75
CA ASN A 112 -9.40 0.71 15.31
C ASN A 112 -8.41 1.61 14.57
N TRP A 113 -8.33 2.90 14.91
CA TRP A 113 -7.33 3.78 14.30
C TRP A 113 -5.90 3.35 14.61
N ILE A 114 -5.61 2.98 15.86
CA ILE A 114 -4.28 2.51 16.24
C ILE A 114 -3.91 1.26 15.44
N ILE A 115 -4.83 0.31 15.28
CA ILE A 115 -4.63 -0.90 14.49
C ILE A 115 -4.34 -0.53 13.02
N ILE A 116 -5.16 0.32 12.40
CA ILE A 116 -5.01 0.74 11.00
C ILE A 116 -3.67 1.45 10.80
N LEU A 117 -3.32 2.41 11.64
CA LEU A 117 -2.07 3.15 11.56
C LEU A 117 -0.84 2.23 11.75
N THR A 118 -0.95 1.25 12.64
CA THR A 118 0.10 0.24 12.85
C THR A 118 0.28 -0.63 11.60
N ILE A 119 -0.80 -1.12 11.01
CA ILE A 119 -0.78 -1.92 9.78
C ILE A 119 -0.19 -1.11 8.63
N LEU A 120 -0.65 0.13 8.43
CA LEU A 120 -0.13 1.03 7.38
C LEU A 120 1.37 1.27 7.55
N SER A 121 1.82 1.55 8.77
CA SER A 121 3.24 1.79 9.06
C SER A 121 4.09 0.55 8.76
N LEU A 122 3.60 -0.63 9.15
CA LEU A 122 4.27 -1.89 8.93
C LEU A 122 4.36 -2.25 7.45
N ILE A 123 3.28 -2.08 6.68
CA ILE A 123 3.27 -2.34 5.24
C ILE A 123 4.21 -1.37 4.51
N ASN A 124 4.13 -0.07 4.81
CA ASN A 124 5.04 0.92 4.21
C ASN A 124 6.51 0.57 4.51
N TRP A 125 6.80 0.18 5.75
CA TRP A 125 8.14 -0.25 6.14
C TRP A 125 8.59 -1.51 5.37
N LEU A 126 7.73 -2.52 5.23
CA LEU A 126 8.04 -3.74 4.48
C LEU A 126 8.35 -3.43 3.01
N ILE A 127 7.48 -2.68 2.33
CA ILE A 127 7.66 -2.28 0.94
C ILE A 127 8.96 -1.47 0.77
N TRP A 128 9.28 -0.60 1.73
CA TRP A 128 10.54 0.14 1.71
C TRP A 128 11.77 -0.77 1.79
N LYS A 129 11.70 -1.85 2.58
CA LYS A 129 12.83 -2.79 2.76
C LYS A 129 13.07 -3.68 1.55
N ILE A 130 12.06 -3.98 0.74
CA ILE A 130 12.17 -4.82 -0.46
C ILE A 130 12.56 -4.04 -1.73
N LYS A 131 13.29 -2.93 -1.56
CA LYS A 131 13.78 -2.10 -2.66
C LYS A 131 14.60 -2.94 -3.68
N PRO A 132 14.25 -2.91 -4.97
CA PRO A 132 15.03 -3.57 -6.02
C PRO A 132 16.42 -2.93 -6.14
N ILE A 133 17.45 -3.78 -6.21
CA ILE A 133 18.81 -3.34 -6.50
C ILE A 133 19.05 -3.54 -7.99
N THR A 134 19.19 -2.45 -8.73
CA THR A 134 19.59 -2.53 -10.14
C THR A 134 20.96 -3.20 -10.20
N LYS A 135 21.06 -4.36 -10.87
CA LYS A 135 22.37 -4.87 -11.27
C LYS A 135 22.96 -3.81 -12.19
N ILE A 136 24.00 -3.12 -11.74
CA ILE A 136 24.84 -2.29 -12.60
C ILE A 136 25.37 -3.28 -13.65
N LYS A 137 24.79 -3.27 -14.87
CA LYS A 137 25.42 -3.95 -16.00
C LYS A 137 26.79 -3.29 -16.12
N ASN A 138 27.87 -4.05 -15.95
CA ASN A 138 29.21 -3.59 -16.26
C ASN A 138 29.24 -3.19 -17.74
N VAL A 139 29.10 -1.89 -18.03
CA VAL A 139 29.25 -1.31 -19.37
C VAL A 139 30.74 -1.22 -19.77
N ALA A 140 31.65 -1.74 -18.94
CA ALA A 140 33.10 -1.56 -19.07
C ALA A 140 33.86 -2.75 -19.69
N GLN A 141 33.25 -3.67 -20.45
CA GLN A 141 33.98 -4.84 -20.98
C GLN A 141 33.96 -5.08 -22.50
N HIS A 142 33.33 -4.22 -23.32
CA HIS A 142 33.38 -4.36 -24.78
C HIS A 142 33.79 -3.06 -25.49
N ARG A 143 34.91 -2.48 -25.03
CA ARG A 143 35.77 -1.64 -25.87
C ARG A 143 37.21 -2.12 -25.68
N VAL A 144 37.54 -3.20 -26.38
CA VAL A 144 38.92 -3.58 -26.73
C VAL A 144 38.98 -3.51 -28.24
#